data_AF-A0A8H7XZG3-F1
#
_entry.id   AF-A0A8H7XZG3-F1
#
_cell.length_a   1.000
_cell.length_b   1.000
_cell.length_c   1.000
_cell.angle_alpha   90.00
_cell.angle_beta   90.00
_cell.angle_gamma   90.00
#
_symmetry.space_group_name_H-M   'P 1'
#
loop_
_entity.id
_entity.type
_entity.pdbx_description
1 polymer ?
#
loop_
_entity_poly.entity_id
_entity_poly.type
_entity_poly.pdbx_seq_one_letter_code
_entity_poly.pdbx_strand_id
1 'polypeptide(L)'
;MADIFNEEYEKIKSEPCTGLHRHLEPFVVGIRIFSDSIHLTSFGDASIWPILMYIFNQSKYTRRKPKEFAAHHIAYIPKLTDTFQDWHQQQFGKAATSEMLTHMRRKVNTGVWGLLINL
;
A
#
# COMPACT_ATOMS: atom_id res chain seq x y z
N MET A 1 10.09 16.23 -4.93
CA MET A 1 8.70 15.73 -5.09
C MET A 1 7.76 16.86 -5.44
N ALA A 2 7.80 17.99 -4.72
CA ALA A 2 7.10 19.21 -5.14
C ALA A 2 7.49 19.64 -6.56
N ASP A 3 8.79 19.57 -6.89
CA ASP A 3 9.30 19.95 -8.22
C ASP A 3 8.69 19.10 -9.35
N ILE A 4 8.65 17.78 -9.16
CA ILE A 4 8.00 16.84 -10.10
C ILE A 4 6.51 17.17 -10.27
N PHE A 5 5.80 17.48 -9.18
CA PHE A 5 4.39 17.85 -9.25
C PHE A 5 4.18 19.17 -10.01
N ASN A 6 5.06 20.14 -9.81
CA ASN A 6 5.01 21.42 -10.51
C ASN A 6 5.32 21.24 -12.00
N GLU A 7 6.32 20.42 -12.34
CA GLU A 7 6.67 20.08 -13.71
C GLU A 7 5.50 19.40 -14.44
N GLU A 8 4.87 18.39 -13.83
CA GLU A 8 3.68 17.73 -14.40
C GLU A 8 2.49 18.69 -14.52
N TYR A 9 2.31 19.58 -13.55
CA TYR A 9 1.26 20.60 -13.62
C TYR A 9 1.47 21.56 -14.80
N GLU A 10 2.69 22.05 -15.01
CA GLU A 10 3.01 22.94 -16.14
C GLU A 10 2.84 22.23 -17.49
N LYS A 11 3.19 20.93 -17.58
CA LYS A 11 2.91 20.11 -18.78
C LYS A 11 1.42 20.07 -19.09
N ILE A 12 0.58 19.69 -18.12
CA ILE A 12 -0.87 19.59 -18.33
C ILE A 12 -1.47 20.95 -18.70
N LYS A 13 -0.97 22.04 -18.11
CA LYS A 13 -1.41 23.40 -18.43
C LYS A 13 -1.05 23.83 -19.86
N SER A 14 0.09 23.36 -20.37
CA SER A 14 0.54 23.65 -21.74
C SER A 14 -0.26 22.91 -22.82
N GLU A 15 -0.92 21.82 -22.46
CA GLU A 15 -1.73 21.03 -23.38
C GLU A 15 -3.09 21.70 -23.63
N PRO A 16 -3.56 21.78 -24.88
CA PRO A 16 -4.87 22.35 -25.15
C PRO A 16 -5.97 21.47 -24.56
N CYS A 17 -6.73 22.01 -23.59
CA CYS A 17 -7.88 21.32 -23.00
C CYS A 17 -8.90 20.93 -24.08
N THR A 18 -8.93 19.65 -24.41
CA THR A 18 -9.83 19.05 -25.41
C THR A 18 -10.88 18.19 -24.72
N GLY A 19 -12.13 18.23 -25.21
CA GLY A 19 -13.24 17.43 -24.69
C GLY A 19 -14.34 18.19 -23.92
N LEU A 20 -15.24 17.44 -23.31
CA LEU A 20 -16.48 17.92 -22.67
C LEU A 20 -16.23 18.87 -21.49
N HIS A 21 -15.08 18.72 -20.82
CA HIS A 21 -14.72 19.44 -19.59
C HIS A 21 -13.70 20.57 -19.79
N ARG A 22 -13.54 21.07 -21.03
CA ARG A 22 -12.56 22.12 -21.40
C ARG A 22 -12.66 23.46 -20.65
N HIS A 23 -13.73 23.66 -19.89
CA HIS A 23 -13.98 24.86 -19.08
C HIS A 23 -13.51 24.71 -17.64
N LEU A 24 -13.09 23.50 -17.23
CA LEU A 24 -12.57 23.22 -15.89
C LEU A 24 -11.04 23.37 -15.88
N GLU A 25 -10.50 23.83 -14.75
CA GLU A 25 -9.06 23.91 -14.56
C GLU A 25 -8.47 22.49 -14.37
N PRO A 26 -7.36 22.16 -15.05
CA PRO A 26 -6.67 20.90 -14.80
C PRO A 26 -6.07 20.87 -13.40
N PHE A 27 -6.08 19.71 -12.76
CA PHE A 27 -5.48 19.51 -11.44
C PHE A 27 -4.72 18.19 -11.38
N VAL A 28 -3.58 18.20 -10.69
CA VAL A 28 -2.75 17.01 -10.47
C VAL A 28 -3.13 16.39 -9.14
N VAL A 29 -3.47 15.10 -9.13
CA VAL A 29 -3.72 14.35 -7.90
C VAL A 29 -2.52 13.48 -7.55
N GLY A 30 -1.96 13.71 -6.38
CA GLY A 30 -0.94 12.84 -5.82
C GLY A 30 -1.58 11.64 -5.14
N ILE A 31 -1.29 10.44 -5.61
CA ILE A 31 -1.68 9.20 -4.95
C ILE A 31 -0.44 8.58 -4.31
N ARG A 32 -0.56 8.10 -3.08
CA ARG A 32 0.48 7.26 -2.49
C ARG A 32 -0.11 6.05 -1.81
N ILE A 33 0.54 4.94 -2.10
CA ILE A 33 0.22 3.64 -1.58
C ILE A 33 1.28 3.30 -0.54
N PHE A 34 0.83 2.77 0.59
CA PHE A 34 1.67 2.41 1.72
C PHE A 34 1.22 1.04 2.24
N SER A 35 2.16 0.28 2.80
CA SER A 35 1.87 -0.96 3.52
C SER A 35 2.57 -0.87 4.87
N ASP A 36 1.79 -0.70 5.94
CA ASP A 36 2.28 -0.69 7.31
C ASP A 36 1.51 -1.71 8.14
N SER A 37 2.17 -2.30 9.13
CA SER A 37 1.53 -3.25 10.04
C SER A 37 0.58 -2.53 10.99
N ILE A 38 -0.69 -2.96 11.03
CA ILE A 38 -1.65 -2.48 12.02
C ILE A 38 -1.90 -3.58 13.05
N HIS A 39 -1.65 -3.26 14.32
CA HIS A 39 -2.01 -4.12 15.45
C HIS A 39 -3.47 -3.85 15.84
N LEU A 40 -4.34 -4.85 15.77
CA LEU A 40 -5.80 -4.67 15.94
C LEU A 40 -6.27 -4.76 17.39
N THR A 41 -5.49 -5.41 18.25
CA THR A 41 -5.92 -5.74 19.60
C THR A 41 -4.91 -5.22 20.61
N SER A 42 -5.34 -4.47 21.63
CA SER A 42 -4.44 -4.10 22.74
C SER A 42 -3.97 -5.31 23.54
N PHE A 43 -4.71 -6.43 23.47
CA PHE A 43 -4.36 -7.72 24.05
C PHE A 43 -4.65 -8.83 23.03
N GLY A 44 -3.60 -9.45 22.49
CA GLY A 44 -3.67 -10.49 21.46
C GLY A 44 -2.64 -10.26 20.34
N ASP A 45 -2.28 -11.30 19.59
CA ASP A 45 -1.31 -11.23 18.47
C ASP A 45 -1.98 -11.00 17.10
N ALA A 46 -3.20 -10.45 17.11
CA ALA A 46 -3.95 -10.15 15.91
C ALA A 46 -3.41 -8.86 15.25
N SER A 47 -2.41 -9.01 14.39
CA SER A 47 -1.98 -8.00 13.43
C SER A 47 -2.59 -8.24 12.04
N ILE A 48 -2.81 -7.17 11.26
CA ILE A 48 -3.11 -7.21 9.82
C ILE A 48 -2.13 -6.30 9.10
N TRP A 49 -1.81 -6.63 7.85
CA TRP A 49 -1.01 -5.79 6.94
C TRP A 49 -1.89 -5.24 5.81
N PRO A 50 -2.57 -4.10 6.00
CA PRO A 50 -3.31 -3.46 4.93
C PRO A 50 -2.37 -2.70 3.99
N ILE A 51 -2.75 -2.68 2.72
CA ILE A 51 -2.23 -1.77 1.72
C ILE A 51 -3.21 -0.61 1.61
N LEU A 52 -2.75 0.57 2.04
CA LEU A 52 -3.54 1.78 2.16
C LEU A 52 -3.17 2.77 1.05
N MET A 53 -4.19 3.42 0.48
CA MET A 53 -4.06 4.56 -0.41
C MET A 53 -4.35 5.86 0.34
N TYR A 54 -3.55 6.88 0.11
CA TYR A 54 -3.87 8.26 0.49
C TYR A 54 -3.75 9.20 -0.71
N ILE A 55 -4.62 10.22 -0.69
CA ILE A 55 -4.54 11.35 -1.59
C ILE A 55 -3.70 12.45 -0.95
N PHE A 56 -2.64 12.88 -1.61
CA PHE A 56 -1.70 13.87 -1.10
C PHE A 56 -2.21 15.30 -1.09
N ASN A 57 -3.16 15.59 -1.97
CA ASN A 57 -3.82 16.89 -2.06
C ASN A 57 -4.64 17.19 -0.79
N GLN A 58 -4.92 16.17 0.03
CA GLN A 58 -5.55 16.37 1.32
C GLN A 58 -4.54 16.88 2.35
N SER A 59 -5.00 17.85 3.15
CA SER A 59 -4.19 18.44 4.21
C SER A 59 -3.65 17.36 5.15
N LYS A 60 -2.46 17.61 5.71
CA LYS A 60 -1.88 16.74 6.76
C LYS A 60 -2.82 16.55 7.95
N TYR A 61 -3.66 17.53 8.23
CA TYR A 61 -4.61 17.52 9.35
C TYR A 61 -5.78 16.58 9.06
N THR A 62 -6.31 16.60 7.84
CA THR A 62 -7.36 15.68 7.40
C THR A 62 -6.86 14.24 7.46
N ARG A 63 -5.64 13.98 6.93
CA ARG A 63 -5.05 12.63 6.94
C ARG A 63 -4.76 12.08 8.34
N ARG A 64 -4.45 12.95 9.31
CA ARG A 64 -4.13 12.54 10.70
C ARG A 64 -5.38 12.37 11.57
N LYS A 65 -6.56 12.75 11.10
CA LYS A 65 -7.81 12.59 11.85
C LYS A 65 -8.42 11.21 11.54
N PRO A 66 -8.55 10.31 12.53
CA PRO A 66 -9.09 8.96 12.29
C PRO A 66 -10.53 8.95 11.77
N LYS A 67 -11.32 9.99 12.09
CA LYS A 67 -12.73 10.11 11.68
C LYS A 67 -12.95 10.57 10.25
N GLU A 68 -11.90 11.04 9.57
CA GLU A 68 -12.01 11.57 8.20
C GLU A 68 -11.88 10.48 7.14
N PHE A 69 -11.58 9.23 7.53
CA PHE A 69 -11.44 8.07 6.63
C PHE A 69 -10.57 8.33 5.39
N ALA A 70 -9.55 9.19 5.54
CA ALA A 70 -8.64 9.59 4.48
C ALA A 70 -7.71 8.46 3.99
N ALA A 71 -7.68 7.34 4.72
CA ALA A 71 -6.94 6.14 4.38
C ALA A 71 -7.86 5.12 3.71
N HIS A 72 -7.71 4.94 2.40
CA HIS A 72 -8.53 3.97 1.66
C HIS A 72 -7.84 2.60 1.65
N HIS A 73 -8.57 1.55 2.01
CA HIS A 73 -8.04 0.20 2.00
C HIS A 73 -8.10 -0.36 0.58
N ILE A 74 -6.95 -0.71 -0.01
CA ILE A 74 -6.87 -1.30 -1.35
C ILE A 74 -6.89 -2.82 -1.27
N ALA A 75 -6.03 -3.38 -0.41
CA ALA A 75 -5.82 -4.82 -0.31
C ALA A 75 -5.28 -5.18 1.07
N TYR A 76 -5.25 -6.48 1.36
CA TYR A 76 -4.69 -7.03 2.59
C TYR A 76 -3.64 -8.09 2.25
N ILE A 77 -2.47 -7.97 2.87
CA ILE A 77 -1.41 -8.97 2.72
C ILE A 77 -1.70 -10.10 3.72
N PRO A 78 -1.87 -11.34 3.24
CA PRO A 78 -2.08 -12.47 4.13
C PRO A 78 -0.83 -12.74 4.96
N LYS A 79 -1.02 -13.14 6.21
CA LYS A 79 0.08 -13.68 7.02
C LYS A 79 0.54 -15.00 6.44
N LEU A 80 1.80 -15.34 6.72
CA LEU A 80 2.28 -16.69 6.53
C LEU A 80 1.43 -17.63 7.40
N THR A 81 0.87 -18.67 6.80
CA THR A 81 0.00 -19.63 7.49
C THR A 81 0.76 -20.34 8.59
N ASP A 82 0.10 -20.59 9.73
CA ASP A 82 0.68 -21.30 10.87
C ASP A 82 1.14 -22.72 10.50
N THR A 83 0.54 -23.30 9.46
CA THR A 83 0.90 -24.60 8.87
C THR A 83 2.22 -24.62 8.10
N PHE A 84 2.84 -23.46 7.84
CA PHE A 84 4.08 -23.40 7.07
C PHE A 84 5.24 -24.09 7.79
N GLN A 85 5.30 -24.00 9.11
CA GLN A 85 6.32 -24.69 9.91
C GLN A 85 6.20 -26.21 9.76
N ASP A 86 4.99 -26.74 9.91
CA ASP A 86 4.72 -28.17 9.76
C ASP A 86 5.04 -28.65 8.35
N TRP A 87 4.66 -27.87 7.32
CA TRP A 87 4.99 -28.16 5.93
C TRP A 87 6.51 -28.18 5.71
N HIS A 88 7.25 -27.17 6.19
CA HIS A 88 8.70 -27.10 6.03
C HIS A 88 9.39 -28.28 6.72
N GLN A 89 8.92 -28.67 7.91
CA GLN A 89 9.46 -29.80 8.64
C GLN A 89 9.18 -31.14 7.94
N GLN A 90 8.00 -31.32 7.34
CA GLN A 90 7.70 -32.50 6.53
C GLN A 90 8.57 -32.59 5.27
N GLN A 91 8.83 -31.48 4.58
CA GLN A 91 9.57 -31.48 3.33
C GLN A 91 11.10 -31.55 3.51
N PHE A 92 11.64 -30.86 4.50
CA PHE A 92 13.09 -30.71 4.69
C PHE A 92 13.63 -31.42 5.94
N GLY A 93 12.77 -32.09 6.72
CA GLY A 93 13.14 -32.80 7.95
C GLY A 93 13.60 -31.89 9.09
N LYS A 94 13.46 -30.57 8.94
CA LYS A 94 13.90 -29.55 9.91
C LYS A 94 12.87 -28.46 10.03
N ALA A 95 12.66 -27.96 11.25
CA ALA A 95 11.84 -26.78 11.47
C ALA A 95 12.44 -25.57 10.75
N ALA A 96 11.60 -24.67 10.25
CA ALA A 96 12.05 -23.46 9.59
C ALA A 96 12.70 -22.52 10.60
N THR A 97 13.90 -22.04 10.28
CA THR A 97 14.59 -21.03 11.10
C THR A 97 13.85 -19.70 11.07
N SER A 98 14.08 -18.86 12.09
CA SER A 98 13.50 -17.50 12.13
C SER A 98 13.88 -16.67 10.89
N GLU A 99 15.09 -16.86 10.38
CA GLU A 99 15.57 -16.23 9.14
C GLU A 99 14.75 -16.69 7.92
N MET A 100 14.51 -18.00 7.80
CA MET A 100 13.69 -18.55 6.72
C MET A 100 12.26 -18.01 6.77
N LEU A 101 11.63 -18.01 7.95
CA LEU A 101 10.28 -17.44 8.12
C LEU A 101 10.24 -15.96 7.73
N THR A 102 11.27 -15.20 8.09
CA THR A 102 11.38 -13.78 7.73
C THR A 102 11.56 -13.59 6.23
N HIS A 103 12.37 -14.44 5.58
CA HIS A 103 12.53 -14.45 4.13
C HIS A 103 11.19 -14.74 3.43
N MET A 104 10.45 -15.76 3.88
CA MET A 104 9.18 -16.14 3.30
C MET A 104 8.11 -15.07 3.46
N ARG A 105 8.02 -14.42 4.63
CA ARG A 105 7.13 -13.26 4.83
C ARG A 105 7.45 -12.12 3.85
N ARG A 106 8.73 -11.83 3.62
CA ARG A 106 9.14 -10.84 2.61
C ARG A 106 8.74 -11.26 1.20
N LYS A 107 8.90 -12.54 0.84
CA LYS A 107 8.47 -13.08 -0.46
C LYS A 107 6.97 -12.96 -0.68
N VAL A 108 6.15 -13.26 0.33
CA VAL A 108 4.69 -13.07 0.27
C VAL A 108 4.36 -11.60 0.00
N ASN A 109 4.96 -10.68 0.76
CA ASN A 109 4.76 -9.24 0.55
C ASN A 109 5.15 -8.81 -0.87
N THR A 110 6.35 -9.19 -1.33
CA THR A 110 6.82 -8.88 -2.69
C THR A 110 5.88 -9.47 -3.76
N GLY A 111 5.36 -10.68 -3.56
CA GLY A 111 4.40 -11.30 -4.46
C GLY A 111 3.09 -10.53 -4.55
N VAL A 112 2.54 -10.10 -3.41
CA VAL A 112 1.32 -9.27 -3.38
C VAL A 112 1.53 -7.93 -4.08
N TRP A 113 2.67 -7.27 -3.84
CA TRP A 113 3.01 -6.04 -4.57
C TRP A 113 3.18 -6.27 -6.07
N GLY A 114 3.77 -7.40 -6.47
CA GLY A 114 3.87 -7.81 -7.86
C GLY A 114 2.50 -7.97 -8.50
N LEU A 115 1.51 -8.53 -7.80
CA LEU A 115 0.13 -8.62 -8.32
C LEU A 115 -0.52 -7.25 -8.45
N LEU A 116 -0.32 -6.34 -7.48
CA LEU A 116 -0.97 -5.03 -7.50
C LEU A 116 -0.40 -4.05 -8.53
N ILE A 117 0.89 -4.15 -8.83
CA ILE A 117 1.56 -3.25 -9.78
C ILE A 117 1.43 -3.75 -11.22
N ASN A 118 1.26 -5.05 -11.43
CA ASN A 118 1.12 -5.65 -12.76
C ASN A 118 -0.34 -5.90 -13.19
N LEU A 119 -1.32 -5.40 -12.42
CA LEU A 119 -2.72 -5.31 -12.84
C LEU A 119 -2.92 -4.14 -13.80
#